data_AF-A0A932II33-F1
#
_entry.id   AF-A0A932II33-F1
#
_cell.length_a   1.000
_cell.length_b   1.000
_cell.length_c   1.000
_cell.angle_alpha   90.00
_cell.angle_beta   90.00
_cell.angle_gamma   90.00
#
_symmetry.space_group_name_H-M   'P 1'
#
loop_
_entity.id
_entity.type
_entity.pdbx_description
1 polymer ?
#
loop_
_entity_poly.entity_id
_entity_poly.type
_entity_poly.pdbx_seq_one_letter_code
_entity_poly.pdbx_strand_id
1 'polypeptide(L)'
;ALTAGAAMASLGGAGLTSPAHDSKAALSLRYRIGGDLLLDELSVTSPDLGVLVEASGVISKPLRFALTRGWGQAGLPGMDAELRLKAGMALPAPATLVAGGPELAGAIELAGSLRAGEGVLALVGLLSAKGFGVTQKDFLVRDMSGGLPFDLRVAFDPREDATVLRRNLPLGSGVLAVLTSADDVSQRPARPDYYDRLRPYRRQPGLTIARATSGPYEVENLALEGRLTQGMLLLDWLAVHVLGGDITGNLALQLGRDRSLRGELNFDISNVDASYFKDLHLQPGEDSELNTDLQVGFLFAPKRRDLTLNMNVTRIGSKTFDRFLQLLDPGKKNEGLQNTRGKLWLVRIENVAAWVRYENFNMDLTARPFLRVYPTIDRELLRRHSVSDSLDAYVQPHIDHIVAPLLGWVDSR
;
A
#
# COMPACT_ATOMS: atom_id res chain seq x y z
N ALA A 1 -39.82 -16.48 -7.16
CA ALA A 1 -39.32 -16.73 -5.80
C ALA A 1 -38.58 -18.06 -5.78
N LEU A 2 -37.38 -18.12 -6.36
CA LEU A 2 -36.45 -19.24 -6.21
C LEU A 2 -35.44 -18.81 -5.16
N THR A 3 -35.32 -19.62 -4.12
CA THR A 3 -34.72 -19.32 -2.82
C THR A 3 -33.25 -18.88 -2.92
N ALA A 4 -33.00 -17.60 -2.65
CA ALA A 4 -31.68 -17.03 -2.33
C ALA A 4 -31.07 -17.57 -1.01
N GLY A 5 -31.71 -18.54 -0.35
CA GLY A 5 -31.28 -19.11 0.93
C GLY A 5 -29.97 -19.91 0.87
N ALA A 6 -29.56 -20.39 -0.31
CA ALA A 6 -28.35 -21.21 -0.43
C ALA A 6 -27.04 -20.41 -0.34
N ALA A 7 -27.05 -19.13 -0.72
CA ALA A 7 -25.85 -18.28 -0.66
C ALA A 7 -25.58 -17.73 0.76
N MET A 8 -26.61 -17.62 1.60
CA MET A 8 -26.43 -17.24 3.01
C MET A 8 -26.03 -18.43 3.90
N ALA A 9 -26.39 -19.66 3.54
CA ALA A 9 -26.03 -20.85 4.31
C ALA A 9 -24.52 -21.16 4.31
N SER A 10 -23.77 -20.75 3.28
CA SER A 10 -22.31 -20.97 3.22
C SER A 10 -21.49 -19.96 4.03
N LEU A 11 -22.10 -18.87 4.51
CA LEU A 11 -21.49 -18.01 5.53
C LEU A 11 -21.51 -18.65 6.93
N GLY A 12 -22.31 -19.72 7.13
CA GLY A 12 -22.41 -20.44 8.40
C GLY A 12 -21.13 -21.19 8.82
N GLY A 13 -20.14 -21.32 7.93
CA GLY A 13 -18.82 -21.89 8.28
C GLY A 13 -17.88 -20.92 8.97
N ALA A 14 -18.07 -19.61 8.76
CA ALA A 14 -17.35 -18.56 9.49
C ALA A 14 -18.22 -18.18 10.69
N GLY A 15 -17.95 -18.75 11.86
CA GLY A 15 -18.80 -18.60 13.05
C GLY A 15 -19.13 -17.14 13.38
N LEU A 16 -20.27 -16.65 12.90
CA LEU A 16 -20.79 -15.34 13.25
C LEU A 16 -21.03 -15.31 14.77
N THR A 17 -20.65 -14.23 15.42
CA THR A 17 -20.84 -14.07 16.88
C THR A 17 -22.32 -13.96 17.25
N SER A 18 -23.16 -13.50 16.32
CA SER A 18 -24.60 -13.39 16.45
C SER A 18 -25.28 -13.82 15.15
N PRO A 19 -26.42 -14.53 15.22
CA PRO A 19 -27.21 -14.84 14.05
C PRO A 19 -27.73 -13.55 13.40
N ALA A 20 -27.73 -13.50 12.07
CA ALA A 20 -28.23 -12.37 11.30
C ALA A 20 -29.77 -12.36 11.32
N HIS A 21 -30.39 -11.71 12.30
CA HIS A 21 -31.84 -11.52 12.28
C HIS A 21 -32.22 -10.45 11.24
N ASP A 22 -33.50 -10.44 10.85
CA ASP A 22 -34.10 -9.47 9.91
C ASP A 22 -33.38 -9.26 8.57
N SER A 23 -32.58 -10.24 8.16
CA SER A 23 -31.86 -10.16 6.90
C SER A 23 -32.82 -10.37 5.72
N LYS A 24 -32.86 -9.39 4.81
CA LYS A 24 -33.72 -9.42 3.63
C LYS A 24 -32.87 -9.55 2.38
N ALA A 25 -33.32 -10.41 1.47
CA ALA A 25 -32.76 -10.53 0.15
C ALA A 25 -33.86 -10.32 -0.90
N ALA A 26 -33.64 -9.41 -1.85
CA ALA A 26 -34.48 -9.24 -3.02
C ALA A 26 -33.68 -9.49 -4.29
N LEU A 27 -34.33 -10.10 -5.28
CA LEU A 27 -33.77 -10.37 -6.60
C LEU A 27 -34.86 -10.15 -7.65
N SER A 28 -34.65 -9.17 -8.52
CA SER A 28 -35.49 -8.88 -9.68
C SER A 28 -34.68 -9.04 -10.95
N LEU A 29 -35.10 -10.00 -11.79
CA LEU A 29 -34.50 -10.31 -13.08
C LEU A 29 -35.55 -10.15 -14.17
N ARG A 30 -35.19 -9.48 -15.27
CA ARG A 30 -36.02 -9.40 -16.48
C ARG A 30 -35.24 -9.87 -17.69
N TYR A 31 -35.81 -10.80 -18.44
CA TYR A 31 -35.25 -11.25 -19.70
C TYR A 31 -35.95 -10.52 -20.86
N ARG A 32 -35.20 -9.77 -21.67
CA ARG A 32 -35.74 -9.00 -22.80
C ARG A 32 -35.75 -9.82 -24.08
N ILE A 33 -36.80 -9.65 -24.88
CA ILE A 33 -36.84 -10.11 -26.28
C ILE A 33 -35.70 -9.41 -27.02
N GLY A 34 -34.69 -10.18 -27.46
CA GLY A 34 -33.39 -9.67 -27.92
C GLY A 34 -32.20 -10.38 -27.28
N GLY A 35 -32.43 -11.03 -26.14
CA GLY A 35 -31.50 -11.97 -25.53
C GLY A 35 -30.83 -11.47 -24.25
N ASP A 36 -31.07 -10.23 -23.83
CA ASP A 36 -30.40 -9.62 -22.68
C ASP A 36 -31.10 -9.96 -21.37
N LEU A 37 -30.31 -10.20 -20.33
CA LEU A 37 -30.77 -10.37 -18.95
C LEU A 37 -30.48 -9.10 -18.17
N LEU A 38 -31.54 -8.43 -17.75
CA LEU A 38 -31.48 -7.30 -16.85
C LEU A 38 -31.52 -7.80 -15.41
N LEU A 39 -30.56 -7.37 -14.61
CA LEU A 39 -30.63 -7.38 -13.16
C LEU A 39 -31.15 -6.02 -12.71
N ASP A 40 -32.46 -5.93 -12.47
CA ASP A 40 -33.06 -4.67 -12.00
C ASP A 40 -32.62 -4.40 -10.56
N GLU A 41 -32.60 -5.44 -9.74
CA GLU A 41 -32.25 -5.36 -8.34
C GLU A 41 -31.69 -6.70 -7.85
N LEU A 42 -30.53 -6.66 -7.22
CA LEU A 42 -30.08 -7.61 -6.22
C LEU A 42 -29.81 -6.79 -4.96
N SER A 43 -30.61 -6.96 -3.91
CA SER A 43 -30.38 -6.30 -2.62
C SER A 43 -30.28 -7.34 -1.53
N VAL A 44 -29.24 -7.26 -0.71
CA VAL A 44 -29.08 -8.02 0.52
C VAL A 44 -28.83 -7.03 1.63
N THR A 45 -29.72 -7.00 2.61
CA THR A 45 -29.64 -6.11 3.76
C THR A 45 -29.66 -6.95 5.02
N SER A 46 -28.77 -6.65 5.96
CA SER A 46 -28.77 -7.22 7.30
C SER A 46 -28.60 -6.07 8.28
N PRO A 47 -29.72 -5.47 8.75
CA PRO A 47 -29.67 -4.31 9.63
C PRO A 47 -28.84 -4.55 10.89
N ASP A 48 -28.94 -5.74 11.48
CA ASP A 48 -28.24 -6.12 12.71
C ASP A 48 -26.72 -6.22 12.52
N LEU A 49 -26.29 -6.66 11.34
CA LEU A 49 -24.87 -6.70 10.98
C LEU A 49 -24.39 -5.40 10.32
N GLY A 50 -25.29 -4.44 10.10
CA GLY A 50 -25.04 -3.23 9.34
C GLY A 50 -24.69 -3.46 7.88
N VAL A 51 -24.92 -4.66 7.32
CA VAL A 51 -24.46 -5.05 5.97
C VAL A 51 -25.48 -4.63 4.92
N LEU A 52 -24.97 -4.02 3.83
CA LEU A 52 -25.72 -3.67 2.63
C LEU A 52 -24.97 -4.15 1.39
N VAL A 53 -25.64 -4.89 0.53
CA VAL A 53 -25.15 -5.22 -0.82
C VAL A 53 -26.27 -4.92 -1.80
N GLU A 54 -26.04 -4.01 -2.73
CA GLU A 54 -26.93 -3.67 -3.83
C GLU A 54 -26.19 -3.88 -5.14
N ALA A 55 -26.82 -4.54 -6.10
CA ALA A 55 -26.32 -4.63 -7.46
C ALA A 55 -27.46 -4.47 -8.47
N SER A 56 -27.16 -3.83 -9.59
CA SER A 56 -28.08 -3.69 -10.73
C SER A 56 -27.27 -3.65 -12.01
N GLY A 57 -27.84 -4.08 -13.14
CA GLY A 57 -27.11 -4.05 -14.40
C GLY A 57 -27.69 -4.91 -15.49
N VAL A 58 -26.85 -5.21 -16.48
CA VAL A 58 -27.22 -5.96 -17.68
C VAL A 58 -26.14 -6.99 -17.99
N ILE A 59 -26.60 -8.16 -18.43
CA ILE A 59 -25.77 -9.16 -19.11
C ILE A 59 -26.32 -9.29 -20.52
N SER A 60 -25.52 -8.92 -21.50
CA SER A 60 -25.85 -9.01 -22.91
C SER A 60 -25.82 -10.47 -23.36
N LYS A 61 -26.91 -10.95 -23.95
CA LYS A 61 -27.00 -12.29 -24.58
C LYS A 61 -26.44 -13.48 -23.76
N PRO A 62 -26.75 -13.64 -22.45
CA PRO A 62 -26.21 -14.71 -21.60
C PRO A 62 -26.48 -16.13 -22.11
N LEU A 63 -27.62 -16.37 -22.77
CA LEU A 63 -27.91 -17.68 -23.36
C LEU A 63 -26.90 -18.02 -24.46
N ARG A 64 -26.49 -17.04 -25.28
CA ARG A 64 -25.47 -17.27 -26.32
C ARG A 64 -24.15 -17.64 -25.66
N PHE A 65 -23.72 -16.85 -24.67
CA PHE A 65 -22.51 -17.14 -23.89
C PHE A 65 -22.54 -18.55 -23.29
N ALA A 66 -23.69 -18.97 -22.75
CA ALA A 66 -23.82 -20.29 -22.16
C ALA A 66 -23.82 -21.42 -23.19
N LEU A 67 -24.57 -21.27 -24.28
CA LEU A 67 -24.65 -22.26 -25.36
C LEU A 67 -23.31 -22.45 -26.07
N THR A 68 -22.52 -21.38 -26.22
CA THR A 68 -21.16 -21.45 -26.79
C THR A 68 -20.11 -21.91 -25.78
N ARG A 69 -20.50 -22.18 -24.52
CA ARG A 69 -19.56 -22.46 -23.42
C ARG A 69 -18.47 -21.40 -23.30
N GLY A 70 -18.83 -20.12 -23.48
CA GLY A 70 -17.89 -19.01 -23.49
C GLY A 70 -17.04 -18.93 -22.21
N TRP A 71 -17.56 -19.41 -21.07
CA TRP A 71 -16.81 -19.48 -19.80
C TRP A 71 -15.58 -20.38 -19.84
N GLY A 72 -15.51 -21.34 -20.75
CA GLY A 72 -14.38 -22.25 -20.91
C GLY A 72 -13.42 -21.85 -22.03
N GLN A 73 -13.66 -20.70 -22.66
CA GLN A 73 -12.85 -20.20 -23.76
C GLN A 73 -11.99 -19.00 -23.30
N ALA A 74 -10.79 -18.90 -23.85
CA ALA A 74 -9.91 -17.76 -23.59
C ALA A 74 -10.59 -16.44 -23.97
N GLY A 75 -10.49 -15.43 -23.11
CA GLY A 75 -11.11 -14.13 -23.33
C GLY A 75 -12.64 -14.11 -23.14
N LEU A 76 -13.24 -15.17 -22.60
CA LEU A 76 -14.68 -15.24 -22.27
C LEU A 76 -15.59 -14.70 -23.39
N PRO A 77 -15.42 -15.15 -24.65
CA PRO A 77 -16.06 -14.56 -25.81
C PRO A 77 -17.57 -14.58 -25.70
N GLY A 78 -18.18 -13.46 -26.09
CA GLY A 78 -19.62 -13.26 -26.00
C GLY A 78 -20.13 -12.92 -24.60
N MET A 79 -19.25 -12.83 -23.59
CA MET A 79 -19.57 -12.17 -22.33
C MET A 79 -19.46 -10.66 -22.52
N ASP A 80 -20.58 -9.98 -22.33
CA ASP A 80 -20.64 -8.54 -22.20
C ASP A 80 -21.63 -8.23 -21.06
N ALA A 81 -21.14 -7.60 -20.01
CA ALA A 81 -21.92 -7.33 -18.80
C ALA A 81 -21.48 -6.02 -18.16
N GLU A 82 -22.43 -5.29 -17.61
CA GLU A 82 -22.19 -4.13 -16.78
C GLU A 82 -23.07 -4.22 -15.53
N LEU A 83 -22.45 -4.22 -14.37
CA LEU A 83 -23.08 -4.27 -13.06
C LEU A 83 -22.65 -3.05 -12.26
N ARG A 84 -23.59 -2.25 -11.82
CA ARG A 84 -23.39 -1.27 -10.74
C ARG A 84 -23.48 -2.03 -9.42
N LEU A 85 -22.49 -1.87 -8.57
CA LEU A 85 -22.37 -2.54 -7.29
C LEU A 85 -22.19 -1.48 -6.20
N LYS A 86 -22.88 -1.69 -5.09
CA LYS A 86 -22.65 -0.99 -3.83
C LYS A 86 -22.63 -2.05 -2.73
N ALA A 87 -21.51 -2.21 -2.06
CA ALA A 87 -21.35 -3.16 -0.97
C ALA A 87 -20.71 -2.46 0.21
N GLY A 88 -21.32 -2.52 1.38
CA GLY A 88 -20.84 -1.79 2.53
C GLY A 88 -21.36 -2.34 3.85
N MET A 89 -20.83 -1.76 4.90
CA MET A 89 -21.18 -2.05 6.28
C MET A 89 -21.25 -0.74 7.03
N ALA A 90 -22.27 -0.57 7.87
CA ALA A 90 -22.44 0.57 8.75
C ALA A 90 -22.85 0.09 10.15
N LEU A 91 -21.91 0.12 11.08
CA LEU A 91 -22.09 -0.31 12.45
C LEU A 91 -22.30 0.93 13.35
N PRO A 92 -23.46 1.07 14.02
CA PRO A 92 -23.73 2.21 14.90
C PRO A 92 -22.92 2.15 16.20
N ALA A 93 -22.44 0.96 16.59
CA ALA A 93 -21.59 0.72 17.74
C ALA A 93 -20.54 -0.35 17.39
N PRO A 94 -19.40 -0.38 18.10
CA PRO A 94 -18.38 -1.39 17.88
C PRO A 94 -18.93 -2.81 18.03
N ALA A 95 -18.63 -3.69 17.08
CA ALA A 95 -19.09 -5.08 17.07
C ALA A 95 -18.07 -6.03 16.44
N THR A 96 -17.95 -7.23 16.99
CA THR A 96 -17.18 -8.32 16.40
C THR A 96 -18.10 -9.20 15.56
N LEU A 97 -17.94 -9.22 14.24
CA LEU A 97 -18.83 -9.97 13.36
C LEU A 97 -18.56 -11.48 13.33
N VAL A 98 -17.30 -11.88 13.45
CA VAL A 98 -16.84 -13.28 13.38
C VAL A 98 -16.12 -13.61 14.68
N ALA A 99 -16.40 -14.77 15.28
CA ALA A 99 -15.77 -15.20 16.52
C ALA A 99 -14.23 -15.17 16.39
N GLY A 100 -13.56 -14.46 17.31
CA GLY A 100 -12.11 -14.23 17.26
C GLY A 100 -11.64 -13.22 16.21
N GLY A 101 -12.55 -12.63 15.44
CA GLY A 101 -12.28 -11.55 14.50
C GLY A 101 -12.06 -10.20 15.20
N PRO A 102 -11.67 -9.17 14.43
CA PRO A 102 -11.54 -7.81 14.95
C PRO A 102 -12.91 -7.24 15.34
N GLU A 103 -12.89 -6.30 16.29
CA GLU A 103 -14.01 -5.40 16.56
C GLU A 103 -14.02 -4.30 15.49
N LEU A 104 -15.18 -4.07 14.88
CA LEU A 104 -15.36 -3.11 13.79
C LEU A 104 -16.32 -2.02 14.23
N ALA A 105 -16.09 -0.78 13.80
CA ALA A 105 -16.95 0.36 14.10
C ALA A 105 -17.09 1.29 12.88
N GLY A 106 -18.13 2.13 12.88
CA GLY A 106 -18.36 3.13 11.83
C GLY A 106 -18.85 2.51 10.52
N ALA A 107 -18.57 3.18 9.39
CA ALA A 107 -19.04 2.74 8.08
C ALA A 107 -17.93 2.64 7.04
N ILE A 108 -17.98 1.58 6.23
CA ILE A 108 -17.12 1.37 5.06
C ILE A 108 -17.98 0.91 3.87
N GLU A 109 -17.75 1.48 2.70
CA GLU A 109 -18.56 1.23 1.50
C GLU A 109 -17.67 1.17 0.26
N LEU A 110 -17.82 0.12 -0.52
CA LEU A 110 -17.32 -0.01 -1.88
C LEU A 110 -18.47 0.26 -2.84
N ALA A 111 -18.36 1.30 -3.66
CA ALA A 111 -19.35 1.63 -4.69
C ALA A 111 -18.66 1.75 -6.04
N GLY A 112 -19.24 1.16 -7.09
CA GLY A 112 -18.63 1.18 -8.41
C GLY A 112 -19.39 0.44 -9.49
N SER A 113 -18.73 0.25 -10.63
CA SER A 113 -19.17 -0.56 -11.75
C SER A 113 -18.20 -1.70 -12.00
N LEU A 114 -18.74 -2.90 -12.11
CA LEU A 114 -18.10 -4.09 -12.62
C LEU A 114 -18.51 -4.27 -14.09
N ARG A 115 -17.56 -4.14 -15.01
CA ARG A 115 -17.76 -4.35 -16.45
C ARG A 115 -17.02 -5.59 -16.88
N ALA A 116 -17.65 -6.44 -17.66
CA ALA A 116 -17.06 -7.65 -18.19
C ALA A 116 -17.20 -7.60 -19.72
N GLY A 117 -16.11 -7.67 -20.45
CA GLY A 117 -16.12 -7.57 -21.91
C GLY A 117 -14.72 -7.80 -22.49
N GLU A 118 -14.65 -8.40 -23.68
CA GLU A 118 -13.38 -8.64 -24.39
C GLU A 118 -12.32 -9.38 -23.53
N GLY A 119 -12.78 -10.33 -22.70
CA GLY A 119 -11.91 -11.10 -21.78
C GLY A 119 -11.47 -10.37 -20.53
N VAL A 120 -11.88 -9.11 -20.36
CA VAL A 120 -11.51 -8.26 -19.23
C VAL A 120 -12.69 -8.06 -18.30
N LEU A 121 -12.42 -8.14 -17.01
CA LEU A 121 -13.29 -7.70 -15.93
C LEU A 121 -12.69 -6.43 -15.32
N ALA A 122 -13.34 -5.30 -15.51
CA ALA A 122 -12.98 -4.01 -14.97
C ALA A 122 -13.87 -3.64 -13.80
N LEU A 123 -13.27 -3.43 -12.63
CA LEU A 123 -13.90 -2.93 -11.41
C LEU A 123 -13.44 -1.50 -11.19
N VAL A 124 -14.33 -0.54 -11.42
CA VAL A 124 -14.07 0.91 -11.30
C VAL A 124 -14.98 1.52 -10.26
N GLY A 125 -14.45 2.28 -9.30
CA GLY A 125 -15.27 2.79 -8.21
C GLY A 125 -14.52 3.57 -7.16
N LEU A 126 -15.15 3.67 -5.99
CA LEU A 126 -14.69 4.37 -4.82
C LEU A 126 -14.84 3.47 -3.59
N LEU A 127 -13.75 3.28 -2.86
CA LEU A 127 -13.80 2.79 -1.48
C LEU A 127 -13.97 4.01 -0.58
N SER A 128 -15.04 4.08 0.20
CA SER A 128 -15.31 5.19 1.11
C SER A 128 -15.47 4.71 2.54
N ALA A 129 -15.13 5.57 3.48
CA ALA A 129 -15.24 5.30 4.90
C ALA A 129 -15.79 6.54 5.63
N LYS A 130 -16.48 6.29 6.74
CA LYS A 130 -16.99 7.33 7.63
C LYS A 130 -16.84 6.86 9.08
N GLY A 131 -15.82 7.39 9.75
CA GLY A 131 -15.49 7.00 11.13
C GLY A 131 -15.20 5.51 11.27
N PHE A 132 -14.72 4.84 10.22
CA PHE A 132 -14.48 3.42 10.25
C PHE A 132 -13.31 3.08 11.17
N GLY A 133 -13.49 2.06 12.01
CA GLY A 133 -12.47 1.58 12.93
C GLY A 133 -12.36 0.07 12.92
N VAL A 134 -11.15 -0.40 13.19
CA VAL A 134 -10.80 -1.82 13.36
C VAL A 134 -9.96 -1.94 14.62
N THR A 135 -10.39 -2.73 15.58
CA THR A 135 -9.65 -3.00 16.82
C THR A 135 -9.39 -4.50 16.95
N GLN A 136 -8.11 -4.86 17.05
CA GLN A 136 -7.62 -6.20 17.34
C GLN A 136 -6.42 -6.07 18.29
N LYS A 137 -6.09 -7.15 19.02
CA LYS A 137 -5.09 -7.15 20.11
C LYS A 137 -3.83 -6.31 19.83
N ASP A 138 -3.25 -6.45 18.65
CA ASP A 138 -2.00 -5.78 18.26
C ASP A 138 -2.17 -4.83 17.05
N PHE A 139 -3.42 -4.53 16.67
CA PHE A 139 -3.75 -3.71 15.49
C PHE A 139 -4.95 -2.80 15.76
N LEU A 140 -4.78 -1.50 15.58
CA LEU A 140 -5.85 -0.51 15.68
C LEU A 140 -5.86 0.34 14.42
N VAL A 141 -7.04 0.62 13.89
CA VAL A 141 -7.32 1.71 12.97
C VAL A 141 -8.52 2.44 13.54
N ARG A 142 -8.42 3.76 13.67
CA ARG A 142 -9.48 4.58 14.27
C ARG A 142 -9.83 5.76 13.37
N ASP A 143 -11.13 6.02 13.28
CA ASP A 143 -11.73 7.18 12.62
C ASP A 143 -11.31 7.34 11.15
N MET A 144 -11.19 6.24 10.41
CA MET A 144 -10.92 6.27 8.98
C MET A 144 -12.11 6.89 8.23
N SER A 145 -11.83 7.93 7.44
CA SER A 145 -12.85 8.72 6.75
C SER A 145 -12.37 9.19 5.37
N GLY A 146 -13.30 9.43 4.44
CA GLY A 146 -12.99 9.88 3.07
C GLY A 146 -13.15 8.75 2.06
N GLY A 147 -12.44 8.82 0.92
CA GLY A 147 -12.44 7.74 -0.06
C GLY A 147 -11.19 7.64 -0.93
N LEU A 148 -11.00 6.43 -1.46
CA LEU A 148 -9.91 6.02 -2.33
C LEU A 148 -10.48 5.47 -3.65
N PRO A 149 -10.34 6.20 -4.76
CA PRO A 149 -10.75 5.72 -6.08
C PRO A 149 -9.95 4.48 -6.52
N PHE A 150 -10.61 3.58 -7.25
CA PHE A 150 -9.97 2.42 -7.85
C PHE A 150 -10.43 2.17 -9.31
N ASP A 151 -9.53 1.68 -10.16
CA ASP A 151 -9.74 1.09 -11.50
C ASP A 151 -8.88 -0.18 -11.59
N LEU A 152 -9.47 -1.30 -11.18
CA LEU A 152 -8.85 -2.61 -11.22
C LEU A 152 -9.34 -3.36 -12.44
N ARG A 153 -8.42 -3.87 -13.26
CA ARG A 153 -8.77 -4.64 -14.44
C ARG A 153 -8.07 -5.97 -14.40
N VAL A 154 -8.83 -7.05 -14.55
CA VAL A 154 -8.32 -8.42 -14.60
C VAL A 154 -8.74 -9.09 -15.89
N ALA A 155 -7.86 -9.91 -16.46
CA ALA A 155 -8.12 -10.71 -17.65
C ALA A 155 -8.13 -12.20 -17.29
N PHE A 156 -8.92 -12.97 -18.04
CA PHE A 156 -9.01 -14.43 -17.89
C PHE A 156 -8.26 -15.20 -18.99
N ASP A 157 -7.32 -14.51 -19.62
CA ASP A 157 -6.45 -14.97 -20.68
C ASP A 157 -5.05 -14.33 -20.53
N PRO A 158 -3.98 -14.99 -21.00
CA PRO A 158 -2.65 -14.41 -21.01
C PRO A 158 -2.60 -13.27 -22.03
N ARG A 159 -2.24 -12.07 -21.58
CA ARG A 159 -2.10 -10.88 -22.43
C ARG A 159 -0.72 -10.26 -22.25
N GLU A 160 -0.22 -9.59 -23.28
CA GLU A 160 1.06 -8.88 -23.24
C GLU A 160 1.02 -7.65 -22.32
N ASP A 161 -0.16 -7.13 -22.04
CA ASP A 161 -0.43 -5.97 -21.17
C ASP A 161 -0.84 -6.36 -19.74
N ALA A 162 -0.62 -7.61 -19.33
CA ALA A 162 -1.07 -8.10 -18.04
C ALA A 162 -0.04 -8.96 -17.29
N THR A 163 -0.12 -8.94 -15.97
CA THR A 163 0.70 -9.76 -15.07
C THR A 163 -0.11 -10.96 -14.61
N VAL A 164 0.34 -12.17 -14.98
CA VAL A 164 -0.33 -13.42 -14.59
C VAL A 164 -0.15 -13.68 -13.09
N LEU A 165 -1.24 -13.57 -12.34
CA LEU A 165 -1.32 -13.84 -10.90
C LEU A 165 -1.52 -15.33 -10.61
N ARG A 166 -2.40 -15.98 -11.38
CA ARG A 166 -2.77 -17.39 -11.13
C ARG A 166 -2.99 -18.14 -12.44
N ARG A 167 -2.70 -19.44 -12.40
CA ARG A 167 -2.96 -20.41 -13.46
C ARG A 167 -3.86 -21.54 -12.92
N ASN A 168 -4.34 -22.40 -13.82
CA ASN A 168 -5.20 -23.55 -13.55
C ASN A 168 -6.56 -23.16 -12.93
N LEU A 169 -7.12 -22.02 -13.34
CA LEU A 169 -8.49 -21.69 -12.97
C LEU A 169 -9.49 -22.51 -13.81
N PRO A 170 -10.66 -22.87 -13.24
CA PRO A 170 -11.73 -23.53 -13.99
C PRO A 170 -12.50 -22.58 -14.91
N LEU A 171 -11.95 -21.39 -15.19
CA LEU A 171 -12.58 -20.31 -15.96
C LEU A 171 -11.61 -19.77 -17.03
N GLY A 172 -12.14 -19.41 -18.19
CA GLY A 172 -11.41 -18.78 -19.29
C GLY A 172 -10.34 -19.69 -19.87
N SER A 173 -9.13 -19.16 -20.07
CA SER A 173 -7.94 -19.96 -20.44
C SER A 173 -7.28 -20.64 -19.24
N GLY A 174 -7.95 -20.65 -18.09
CA GLY A 174 -7.37 -21.06 -16.81
C GLY A 174 -6.35 -20.10 -16.24
N VAL A 175 -6.33 -18.84 -16.68
CA VAL A 175 -5.41 -17.80 -16.20
C VAL A 175 -6.22 -16.68 -15.53
N LEU A 176 -5.68 -16.08 -14.48
CA LEU A 176 -6.09 -14.78 -13.96
C LEU A 176 -4.88 -13.85 -14.02
N ALA A 177 -5.01 -12.77 -14.76
CA ALA A 177 -3.99 -11.75 -14.91
C ALA A 177 -4.54 -10.38 -14.50
N VAL A 178 -3.73 -9.52 -13.89
CA VAL A 178 -4.07 -8.11 -13.66
C VAL A 178 -3.51 -7.31 -14.81
N LEU A 179 -4.31 -6.45 -15.45
CA LEU A 179 -3.81 -5.53 -16.47
C LEU A 179 -2.90 -4.50 -15.79
N THR A 180 -1.72 -4.32 -16.35
CA THR A 180 -0.69 -3.42 -15.82
C THR A 180 -0.33 -2.36 -16.85
N SER A 181 -0.13 -1.13 -16.38
CA SER A 181 0.25 -0.03 -17.27
C SER A 181 1.62 -0.30 -17.93
N ALA A 182 1.76 0.14 -19.18
CA ALA A 182 3.06 0.21 -19.86
C ALA A 182 3.94 1.32 -19.27
N ASP A 183 3.34 2.33 -18.64
CA ASP A 183 4.06 3.44 -18.03
C ASP A 183 4.96 2.91 -16.93
N ASP A 184 6.24 3.27 -16.96
CA ASP A 184 7.15 2.96 -15.88
C ASP A 184 7.07 4.06 -14.82
N VAL A 185 6.72 3.70 -13.58
CA VAL A 185 6.72 4.68 -12.48
C VAL A 185 8.06 5.38 -12.31
N SER A 186 9.18 4.71 -12.62
CA SER A 186 10.53 5.28 -12.54
C SER A 186 10.85 6.30 -13.64
N GLN A 187 10.06 6.35 -14.71
CA GLN A 187 10.25 7.28 -15.82
C GLN A 187 9.26 8.45 -15.80
N ARG A 188 8.31 8.46 -14.86
CA ARG A 188 7.39 9.58 -14.73
C ARG A 188 8.17 10.77 -14.15
N PRO A 189 7.98 11.98 -14.70
CA PRO A 189 8.57 13.16 -14.08
C PRO A 189 8.09 13.24 -12.63
N ALA A 190 8.98 13.69 -11.74
CA ALA A 190 8.63 13.98 -10.35
C ALA A 190 7.30 14.74 -10.33
N ARG A 191 6.28 14.13 -9.71
CA ARG A 191 4.91 14.65 -9.76
C ARG A 191 4.91 16.10 -9.26
N PRO A 192 4.12 17.00 -9.87
CA PRO A 192 4.30 18.44 -9.77
C PRO A 192 4.54 18.93 -8.34
N ASP A 193 5.46 19.89 -8.27
CA ASP A 193 6.14 20.42 -7.10
C ASP A 193 5.24 20.64 -5.88
N TYR A 194 5.84 20.39 -4.72
CA TYR A 194 5.38 20.74 -3.37
C TYR A 194 4.60 22.09 -3.31
N TYR A 195 5.04 23.10 -4.07
CA TYR A 195 4.41 24.43 -4.12
C TYR A 195 3.01 24.48 -4.74
N ASP A 196 2.68 23.63 -5.72
CA ASP A 196 1.33 23.58 -6.28
C ASP A 196 0.32 22.93 -5.31
N ARG A 197 0.81 22.24 -4.29
CA ARG A 197 0.03 21.48 -3.29
C ARG A 197 -0.20 22.24 -1.99
N LEU A 198 0.64 23.23 -1.69
CA LEU A 198 0.43 24.20 -0.61
C LEU A 198 -0.72 25.19 -0.88
N ARG A 199 -1.45 25.06 -2.00
CA ARG A 199 -2.59 25.93 -2.27
C ARG A 199 -3.69 25.69 -1.21
N PRO A 200 -4.13 26.73 -0.48
CA PRO A 200 -5.18 26.64 0.55
C PRO A 200 -6.60 26.28 0.02
N TYR A 201 -6.69 25.81 -1.24
CA TYR A 201 -7.94 25.45 -1.93
C TYR A 201 -8.13 23.94 -2.15
N ARG A 202 -7.16 23.07 -1.85
CA ARG A 202 -7.41 21.61 -1.76
C ARG A 202 -7.98 21.29 -0.37
N ARG A 203 -9.28 21.51 -0.21
CA ARG A 203 -9.93 21.53 1.11
C ARG A 203 -10.18 20.18 1.77
N GLN A 204 -10.00 19.05 1.09
CA GLN A 204 -10.27 17.75 1.70
C GLN A 204 -9.27 16.69 1.22
N PRO A 205 -8.45 16.10 2.11
CA PRO A 205 -7.69 14.90 1.77
C PRO A 205 -8.64 13.80 1.29
N GLY A 206 -8.15 12.94 0.39
CA GLY A 206 -8.93 11.84 -0.15
C GLY A 206 -9.37 10.90 0.96
N LEU A 207 -8.43 10.35 1.72
CA LEU A 207 -8.66 9.47 2.87
C LEU A 207 -7.86 9.99 4.08
N THR A 208 -8.46 9.94 5.26
CA THR A 208 -7.82 10.26 6.54
C THR A 208 -7.99 9.11 7.52
N ILE A 209 -6.98 8.87 8.36
CA ILE A 209 -7.01 7.94 9.48
C ILE A 209 -6.46 8.71 10.69
N ALA A 210 -7.28 8.86 11.72
CA ALA A 210 -6.87 9.64 12.90
C ALA A 210 -5.74 8.95 13.66
N ARG A 211 -5.83 7.62 13.79
CA ARG A 211 -4.84 6.80 14.51
C ARG A 211 -4.77 5.40 13.92
N ALA A 212 -3.56 4.91 13.71
CA ALA A 212 -3.30 3.52 13.39
C ALA A 212 -2.16 2.98 14.28
N THR A 213 -2.32 1.80 14.85
CA THR A 213 -1.27 1.14 15.63
C THR A 213 -1.04 -0.27 15.13
N SER A 214 0.22 -0.70 15.12
CA SER A 214 0.63 -2.08 14.82
C SER A 214 1.81 -2.45 15.71
N GLY A 215 1.58 -3.31 16.70
CA GLY A 215 2.58 -3.61 17.73
C GLY A 215 3.06 -2.35 18.47
N PRO A 216 4.38 -2.06 18.53
CA PRO A 216 4.90 -0.88 19.21
C PRO A 216 4.81 0.40 18.36
N TYR A 217 4.37 0.30 17.10
CA TYR A 217 4.35 1.42 16.17
C TYR A 217 2.99 2.09 16.20
N GLU A 218 3.01 3.40 16.34
CA GLU A 218 1.84 4.25 16.35
C GLU A 218 2.01 5.34 15.31
N VAL A 219 0.95 5.54 14.55
CA VAL A 219 0.84 6.51 13.47
C VAL A 219 -0.40 7.35 13.74
N GLU A 220 -0.26 8.66 13.69
CA GLU A 220 -1.36 9.60 13.92
C GLU A 220 -1.58 10.49 12.69
N ASN A 221 -2.81 10.97 12.54
CA ASN A 221 -3.19 11.98 11.54
C ASN A 221 -2.72 11.63 10.12
N LEU A 222 -2.83 10.36 9.73
CA LEU A 222 -2.51 9.93 8.38
C LEU A 222 -3.55 10.51 7.42
N ALA A 223 -3.09 11.27 6.44
CA ALA A 223 -3.92 11.85 5.41
C ALA A 223 -3.28 11.52 4.06
N LEU A 224 -4.08 11.02 3.13
CA LEU A 224 -3.60 10.66 1.80
C LEU A 224 -4.57 11.07 0.70
N GLU A 225 -4.00 11.34 -0.46
CA GLU A 225 -4.71 11.54 -1.72
C GLU A 225 -4.07 10.60 -2.73
N GLY A 226 -4.87 9.69 -3.29
CA GLY A 226 -4.34 8.70 -4.20
C GLY A 226 -5.40 7.92 -4.92
N ARG A 227 -4.96 6.94 -5.70
CA ARG A 227 -5.81 6.02 -6.47
C ARG A 227 -5.10 4.70 -6.71
N LEU A 228 -5.89 3.65 -6.86
CA LEU A 228 -5.43 2.33 -7.31
C LEU A 228 -5.85 2.15 -8.77
N THR A 229 -4.92 2.04 -9.72
CA THR A 229 -5.28 1.94 -11.14
C THR A 229 -4.32 1.03 -11.88
N GLN A 230 -4.83 0.04 -12.62
CA GLN A 230 -4.05 -0.80 -13.55
C GLN A 230 -2.75 -1.37 -12.92
N GLY A 231 -2.88 -1.99 -11.75
CA GLY A 231 -1.74 -2.54 -11.01
C GLY A 231 -0.80 -1.51 -10.39
N MET A 232 -1.18 -0.23 -10.37
CA MET A 232 -0.43 0.84 -9.71
C MET A 232 -1.19 1.39 -8.50
N LEU A 233 -0.50 1.54 -7.37
CA LEU A 233 -0.93 2.38 -6.26
C LEU A 233 -0.24 3.73 -6.38
N LEU A 234 -1.01 4.78 -6.62
CA LEU A 234 -0.50 6.14 -6.78
C LEU A 234 -1.01 6.96 -5.59
N LEU A 235 -0.13 7.26 -4.63
CA LEU A 235 -0.40 8.26 -3.61
C LEU A 235 0.22 9.57 -4.09
N ASP A 236 -0.63 10.43 -4.62
CA ASP A 236 -0.24 11.76 -5.07
C ASP A 236 0.22 12.59 -3.87
N TRP A 237 -0.42 12.48 -2.72
CA TRP A 237 0.01 13.11 -1.48
C TRP A 237 -0.19 12.16 -0.30
N LEU A 238 0.76 12.18 0.64
CA LEU A 238 0.74 11.49 1.91
C LEU A 238 1.26 12.48 2.96
N ALA A 239 0.58 12.60 4.08
CA ALA A 239 1.07 13.25 5.28
C ALA A 239 0.75 12.38 6.48
N VAL A 240 1.68 12.28 7.42
CA VAL A 240 1.54 11.41 8.57
C VAL A 240 2.37 11.92 9.73
N HIS A 241 1.80 11.90 10.93
CA HIS A 241 2.50 12.22 12.16
C HIS A 241 3.02 10.92 12.80
N VAL A 242 4.33 10.82 13.00
CA VAL A 242 4.97 9.62 13.51
C VAL A 242 6.24 9.99 14.28
N LEU A 243 6.50 9.32 15.42
CA LEU A 243 7.70 9.53 16.24
C LEU A 243 7.92 11.00 16.64
N GLY A 244 6.85 11.73 16.94
CA GLY A 244 6.88 13.15 17.34
C GLY A 244 7.13 14.14 16.21
N GLY A 245 7.26 13.67 14.97
CA GLY A 245 7.49 14.49 13.78
C GLY A 245 6.49 14.21 12.66
N ASP A 246 6.66 14.92 11.56
CA ASP A 246 5.80 14.82 10.38
C ASP A 246 6.58 14.24 9.20
N ILE A 247 5.97 13.29 8.50
CA ILE A 247 6.43 12.79 7.20
C ILE A 247 5.41 13.21 6.16
N THR A 248 5.85 13.89 5.12
CA THR A 248 4.99 14.30 4.00
C THR A 248 5.62 13.91 2.68
N GLY A 249 4.83 13.66 1.63
CA GLY A 249 5.40 13.34 0.33
C GLY A 249 4.46 12.60 -0.61
N ASN A 250 5.04 11.75 -1.44
CA ASN A 250 4.32 10.95 -2.43
C ASN A 250 4.90 9.54 -2.57
N LEU A 251 4.06 8.63 -3.05
CA LEU A 251 4.39 7.22 -3.25
C LEU A 251 3.79 6.72 -4.56
N ALA A 252 4.57 5.97 -5.31
CA ALA A 252 4.13 5.24 -6.48
C ALA A 252 4.58 3.78 -6.33
N LEU A 253 3.65 2.83 -6.37
CA LEU A 253 3.98 1.41 -6.47
C LEU A 253 3.36 0.87 -7.75
N GLN A 254 4.07 -0.01 -8.44
CA GLN A 254 3.62 -0.62 -9.68
C GLN A 254 3.96 -2.10 -9.70
N LEU A 255 2.97 -2.93 -10.02
CA LEU A 255 3.18 -4.28 -10.50
C LEU A 255 3.47 -4.24 -12.01
N GLY A 256 4.66 -4.66 -12.40
CA GLY A 256 5.10 -4.78 -13.79
C GLY A 256 4.61 -6.06 -14.45
N ARG A 257 4.53 -6.04 -15.79
CA ARG A 257 4.16 -7.19 -16.66
C ARG A 257 5.06 -8.41 -16.47
N ASP A 258 6.35 -8.14 -16.24
CA ASP A 258 7.42 -9.10 -15.91
C ASP A 258 7.34 -9.63 -14.46
N ARG A 259 6.21 -9.40 -13.78
CA ARG A 259 6.01 -9.66 -12.36
C ARG A 259 6.97 -8.88 -11.47
N SER A 260 7.61 -7.81 -11.94
CA SER A 260 8.41 -6.95 -11.08
C SER A 260 7.52 -6.09 -10.19
N LEU A 261 8.00 -5.76 -8.99
CA LEU A 261 7.45 -4.73 -8.13
C LEU A 261 8.38 -3.51 -8.21
N ARG A 262 7.85 -2.38 -8.67
CA ARG A 262 8.58 -1.12 -8.78
C ARG A 262 7.99 -0.12 -7.81
N GLY A 263 8.83 0.71 -7.21
CA GLY A 263 8.39 1.74 -6.30
C GLY A 263 9.23 2.99 -6.37
N GLU A 264 8.57 4.12 -6.18
CA GLU A 264 9.19 5.42 -5.97
C GLU A 264 8.53 6.07 -4.76
N LEU A 265 9.36 6.54 -3.84
CA LEU A 265 9.01 7.17 -2.59
C LEU A 265 9.77 8.50 -2.53
N ASN A 266 9.05 9.59 -2.32
CA ASN A 266 9.65 10.89 -2.10
C ASN A 266 9.02 11.46 -0.82
N PHE A 267 9.81 11.62 0.24
CA PHE A 267 9.36 12.03 1.56
C PHE A 267 10.22 13.15 2.13
N ASP A 268 9.55 14.16 2.67
CA ASP A 268 10.13 15.19 3.51
C ASP A 268 9.76 14.85 4.96
N ILE A 269 10.78 14.64 5.78
CA ILE A 269 10.68 14.20 7.17
C ILE A 269 11.16 15.35 8.05
N SER A 270 10.29 15.81 8.95
CA SER A 270 10.54 16.97 9.80
C SER A 270 10.27 16.66 11.27
N ASN A 271 11.19 17.08 12.12
CA ASN A 271 11.12 17.02 13.58
C ASN A 271 10.89 15.61 14.13
N VAL A 272 11.38 14.58 13.44
CA VAL A 272 11.29 13.20 13.95
C VAL A 272 12.26 13.06 15.12
N ASP A 273 11.78 12.50 16.22
CA ASP A 273 12.57 12.31 17.42
C ASP A 273 12.98 10.83 17.55
N ALA A 274 14.27 10.57 17.41
CA ALA A 274 14.83 9.22 17.47
C ALA A 274 14.74 8.60 18.89
N SER A 275 14.43 9.36 19.93
CA SER A 275 14.19 8.83 21.28
C SER A 275 12.95 7.94 21.38
N TYR A 276 12.02 8.05 20.42
CA TYR A 276 10.89 7.12 20.31
C TYR A 276 11.33 5.71 19.89
N PHE A 277 12.53 5.54 19.33
CA PHE A 277 13.12 4.21 19.13
C PHE A 277 13.76 3.71 20.42
N LYS A 278 13.05 2.81 21.11
CA LYS A 278 13.47 2.24 22.41
C LYS A 278 14.88 1.65 22.38
N ASP A 279 15.26 1.03 21.26
CA ASP A 279 16.57 0.37 21.07
C ASP A 279 17.74 1.35 20.98
N LEU A 280 17.49 2.63 20.71
CA LEU A 280 18.54 3.64 20.60
C LEU A 280 18.97 4.20 21.98
N HIS A 281 18.15 4.01 23.00
CA HIS A 281 18.34 4.51 24.37
C HIS A 281 18.68 6.01 24.40
N LEU A 282 17.94 6.81 23.64
CA LEU A 282 18.10 8.26 23.56
C LEU A 282 17.06 8.96 24.45
N GLN A 283 17.41 10.13 24.98
CA GLN A 283 16.47 11.02 25.64
C GLN A 283 15.94 12.03 24.60
N PRO A 284 14.66 12.45 24.70
CA PRO A 284 14.12 13.50 23.85
C PRO A 284 14.95 14.79 23.93
N GLY A 285 15.23 15.43 22.80
CA GLY A 285 15.92 16.71 22.71
C GLY A 285 16.70 16.91 21.41
N GLU A 286 17.60 17.91 21.39
CA GLU A 286 18.40 18.23 20.19
C GLU A 286 19.28 17.06 19.71
N ASP A 287 19.68 16.19 20.63
CA ASP A 287 20.50 15.00 20.35
C ASP A 287 19.72 13.86 19.69
N SER A 288 18.39 13.91 19.71
CA SER A 288 17.51 12.88 19.16
C SER A 288 16.77 13.33 17.90
N GLU A 289 16.73 14.64 17.60
CA GLU A 289 16.03 15.21 16.44
C GLU A 289 16.63 14.81 15.09
N LEU A 290 15.76 14.63 14.09
CA LEU A 290 16.07 14.30 12.71
C LEU A 290 15.15 15.05 11.73
N ASN A 291 15.76 15.83 10.82
CA ASN A 291 15.10 16.44 9.67
C ASN A 291 15.80 15.97 8.40
N THR A 292 15.05 15.42 7.46
CA THR A 292 15.63 14.86 6.23
C THR A 292 14.68 14.89 5.06
N ASP A 293 15.24 15.10 3.87
CA ASP A 293 14.57 14.82 2.60
C ASP A 293 15.04 13.45 2.13
N LEU A 294 14.12 12.57 1.77
CA LEU A 294 14.36 11.18 1.41
C LEU A 294 13.69 10.85 0.08
N GLN A 295 14.49 10.38 -0.87
CA GLN A 295 14.03 9.80 -2.11
C GLN A 295 14.51 8.35 -2.19
N VAL A 296 13.57 7.42 -2.38
CA VAL A 296 13.85 6.00 -2.55
C VAL A 296 13.19 5.50 -3.82
N GLY A 297 13.98 4.97 -4.75
CA GLY A 297 13.52 4.20 -5.89
C GLY A 297 13.93 2.75 -5.73
N PHE A 298 13.02 1.82 -6.00
CA PHE A 298 13.33 0.39 -5.95
C PHE A 298 12.67 -0.39 -7.10
N LEU A 299 13.34 -1.46 -7.48
CA LEU A 299 12.87 -2.47 -8.41
C LEU A 299 13.16 -3.83 -7.79
N PHE A 300 12.15 -4.68 -7.65
CA PHE A 300 12.30 -6.07 -7.26
C PHE A 300 11.66 -6.96 -8.33
N ALA A 301 12.40 -7.93 -8.85
CA ALA A 301 11.96 -8.86 -9.87
C ALA A 301 12.62 -10.23 -9.62
N PRO A 302 12.11 -11.32 -10.22
CA PRO A 302 12.60 -12.68 -9.93
C PRO A 302 14.12 -12.87 -9.99
N LYS A 303 14.81 -12.13 -10.87
CA LYS A 303 16.28 -12.22 -11.06
C LYS A 303 17.00 -10.89 -11.02
N ARG A 304 16.30 -9.83 -10.62
CA ARG A 304 16.86 -8.47 -10.64
C ARG A 304 16.31 -7.71 -9.45
N ARG A 305 17.20 -7.05 -8.73
CA ARG A 305 16.83 -6.00 -7.81
C ARG A 305 17.64 -4.76 -8.09
N ASP A 306 17.08 -3.62 -7.75
CA ASP A 306 17.76 -2.34 -7.77
C ASP A 306 17.21 -1.48 -6.64
N LEU A 307 18.10 -0.74 -5.98
CA LEU A 307 17.77 0.18 -4.92
C LEU A 307 18.59 1.45 -5.13
N THR A 308 17.86 2.55 -5.27
CA THR A 308 18.39 3.91 -5.37
C THR A 308 17.86 4.68 -4.17
N LEU A 309 18.76 5.29 -3.41
CA LEU A 309 18.40 6.12 -2.27
C LEU A 309 19.16 7.44 -2.35
N ASN A 310 18.48 8.54 -2.08
CA ASN A 310 19.07 9.85 -1.79
C ASN A 310 18.46 10.35 -0.50
N MET A 311 19.30 10.70 0.47
CA MET A 311 18.87 11.22 1.75
C MET A 311 19.71 12.45 2.08
N ASN A 312 19.06 13.59 2.26
CA ASN A 312 19.69 14.83 2.65
C ASN A 312 19.19 15.20 4.04
N VAL A 313 20.02 14.96 5.05
CA VAL A 313 19.73 15.25 6.44
C VAL A 313 20.18 16.69 6.72
N THR A 314 19.22 17.57 6.98
CA THR A 314 19.48 19.00 7.26
C THR A 314 19.65 19.28 8.75
N ARG A 315 19.20 18.36 9.61
CA ARG A 315 19.42 18.41 11.06
C ARG A 315 19.46 16.99 11.62
N ILE A 316 20.50 16.69 12.40
CA ILE A 316 20.61 15.43 13.13
C ILE A 316 21.39 15.62 14.42
N GLY A 317 20.82 15.11 15.51
CA GLY A 317 21.48 15.11 16.80
C GLY A 317 22.74 14.24 16.83
N SER A 318 23.74 14.64 17.62
CA SER A 318 25.05 13.99 17.65
C SER A 318 24.96 12.50 18.06
N LYS A 319 24.06 12.18 18.99
CA LYS A 319 23.83 10.81 19.46
C LYS A 319 23.02 9.98 18.46
N THR A 320 21.97 10.55 17.84
CA THR A 320 21.27 9.89 16.73
C THR A 320 22.25 9.52 15.62
N PHE A 321 23.14 10.45 15.27
CA PHE A 321 24.16 10.19 14.26
C PHE A 321 25.17 9.12 14.69
N ASP A 322 25.66 9.14 15.94
CA ASP A 322 26.53 8.08 16.46
C ASP A 322 25.88 6.69 16.36
N ARG A 323 24.59 6.59 16.71
CA ARG A 323 23.82 5.35 16.58
C ARG A 323 23.68 4.91 15.14
N PHE A 324 23.42 5.83 14.22
CA PHE A 324 23.38 5.54 12.80
C PHE A 324 24.73 5.01 12.29
N LEU A 325 25.85 5.63 12.66
CA LEU A 325 27.19 5.14 12.30
C LEU A 325 27.48 3.76 12.93
N GLN A 326 26.99 3.50 14.13
CA GLN A 326 27.11 2.19 14.77
C GLN A 326 26.31 1.10 14.05
N LEU A 327 25.14 1.43 13.48
CA LEU A 327 24.35 0.49 12.67
C LEU A 327 25.06 0.12 11.37
N LEU A 328 25.83 1.05 10.79
CA LEU A 328 26.61 0.80 9.57
C LEU A 328 27.87 -0.03 9.81
N ASP A 329 28.44 0.04 11.02
CA ASP A 329 29.62 -0.75 11.41
C ASP A 329 29.45 -1.37 12.80
N PRO A 330 28.54 -2.37 12.94
CA PRO A 330 28.25 -2.99 14.23
C PRO A 330 29.46 -3.75 14.78
N GLY A 331 30.31 -4.28 13.89
CA GLY A 331 31.54 -4.99 14.24
C GLY A 331 32.72 -4.07 14.59
N LYS A 332 32.56 -2.74 14.49
CA LYS A 332 33.59 -1.73 14.71
C LYS A 332 34.87 -1.95 13.88
N LYS A 333 34.73 -2.48 12.66
CA LYS A 333 35.85 -2.86 11.80
C LYS A 333 36.39 -1.68 10.99
N ASN A 334 35.59 -0.63 10.79
CA ASN A 334 35.99 0.52 10.00
C ASN A 334 36.62 1.60 10.89
N GLU A 335 37.96 1.66 10.89
CA GLU A 335 38.73 2.62 11.68
C GLU A 335 38.36 4.08 11.40
N GLY A 336 38.01 4.42 10.15
CA GLY A 336 37.57 5.76 9.75
C GLY A 336 36.26 6.15 10.43
N LEU A 337 35.27 5.25 10.42
CA LEU A 337 34.02 5.45 11.15
C LEU A 337 34.24 5.57 12.65
N GLN A 338 35.04 4.69 13.26
CA GLN A 338 35.31 4.75 14.69
C GLN A 338 36.03 6.06 15.10
N ASN A 339 36.95 6.55 14.25
CA ASN A 339 37.62 7.83 14.47
C ASN A 339 36.65 9.02 14.42
N THR A 340 35.74 9.05 13.43
CA THR A 340 34.69 10.08 13.35
C THR A 340 33.79 10.03 14.59
N ARG A 341 33.32 8.84 14.99
CA ARG A 341 32.49 8.65 16.19
C ARG A 341 33.14 9.24 17.44
N GLY A 342 34.44 8.97 17.64
CA GLY A 342 35.21 9.51 18.77
C GLY A 342 35.35 11.04 18.77
N LYS A 343 35.07 11.71 17.65
CA LYS A 343 35.18 13.17 17.47
C LYS A 343 33.84 13.88 17.37
N LEU A 344 32.70 13.17 17.35
CA LEU A 344 31.37 13.79 17.18
C LEU A 344 31.05 14.83 18.28
N TRP A 345 31.52 14.61 19.50
CA TRP A 345 31.34 15.57 20.60
C TRP A 345 32.06 16.91 20.41
N LEU A 346 33.02 16.99 19.47
CA LEU A 346 33.78 18.21 19.16
C LEU A 346 33.16 19.04 18.03
N VAL A 347 32.10 18.55 17.40
CA VAL A 347 31.51 19.19 16.23
C VAL A 347 30.01 19.30 16.31
N ARG A 348 29.47 20.33 15.67
CA ARG A 348 28.06 20.42 15.33
C ARG A 348 27.87 19.91 13.91
N ILE A 349 27.00 18.91 13.74
CA ILE A 349 26.63 18.38 12.44
C ILE A 349 25.71 19.40 11.76
N GLU A 350 26.07 19.83 10.55
CA GLU A 350 25.25 20.77 9.77
C GLU A 350 24.42 20.05 8.72
N ASN A 351 25.02 19.08 8.03
CA ASN A 351 24.36 18.35 6.97
C ASN A 351 25.00 16.96 6.82
N VAL A 352 24.15 15.96 6.55
CA VAL A 352 24.59 14.64 6.10
C VAL A 352 23.92 14.35 4.78
N ALA A 353 24.72 14.08 3.75
CA ALA A 353 24.21 13.62 2.46
C ALA A 353 24.56 12.13 2.32
N ALA A 354 23.55 11.28 2.23
CA ALA A 354 23.71 9.85 2.05
C ALA A 354 23.03 9.39 0.75
N TRP A 355 23.69 8.49 0.02
CA TRP A 355 23.10 7.95 -1.21
C TRP A 355 23.50 6.50 -1.44
N VAL A 356 22.57 5.74 -2.00
CA VAL A 356 22.80 4.39 -2.54
C VAL A 356 22.69 4.46 -4.05
N ARG A 357 23.70 3.95 -4.74
CA ARG A 357 23.70 3.71 -6.19
C ARG A 357 24.37 2.38 -6.46
N TYR A 358 23.73 1.51 -7.23
CA TYR A 358 24.28 0.18 -7.55
C TYR A 358 24.70 -0.60 -6.30
N GLU A 359 23.82 -0.62 -5.27
CA GLU A 359 24.07 -1.26 -3.97
C GLU A 359 25.31 -0.73 -3.20
N ASN A 360 25.86 0.41 -3.61
CA ASN A 360 26.94 1.09 -2.92
C ASN A 360 26.40 2.27 -2.13
N PHE A 361 26.51 2.19 -0.81
CA PHE A 361 26.23 3.27 0.11
C PHE A 361 27.41 4.23 0.20
N ASN A 362 27.11 5.52 0.13
CA ASN A 362 28.06 6.62 0.27
C ASN A 362 27.45 7.64 1.22
N MET A 363 28.31 8.30 2.00
CA MET A 363 27.89 9.31 2.96
C MET A 363 28.92 10.41 3.09
N ASP A 364 28.44 11.65 2.95
CA ASP A 364 29.19 12.86 3.18
C ASP A 364 28.68 13.60 4.41
N LEU A 365 29.60 14.17 5.19
CA LEU A 365 29.33 14.92 6.39
C LEU A 365 29.87 16.34 6.27
N THR A 366 29.00 17.32 6.48
CA THR A 366 29.38 18.71 6.74
C THR A 366 29.20 18.99 8.22
N ALA A 367 30.28 19.36 8.91
CA ALA A 367 30.27 19.67 10.33
C ALA A 367 31.12 20.92 10.63
N ARG A 368 30.71 21.68 11.65
CA ARG A 368 31.46 22.82 12.18
C ARG A 368 32.04 22.49 13.55
N PRO A 369 33.33 22.75 13.79
CA PRO A 369 33.92 22.51 15.09
C PRO A 369 33.41 23.52 16.12
N PHE A 370 33.19 23.07 17.37
CA PHE A 370 32.85 23.96 18.48
C PHE A 370 34.02 24.87 18.87
N LEU A 371 35.25 24.38 18.71
CA LEU A 371 36.48 25.12 18.98
C LEU A 371 37.27 25.30 17.68
N ARG A 372 37.76 26.52 17.42
CA ARG A 372 38.43 26.92 16.17
C ARG A 372 39.73 26.15 15.84
N VAL A 373 40.20 25.26 16.71
CA VAL A 373 41.58 24.69 16.72
C VAL A 373 41.62 23.15 16.67
N TYR A 374 40.50 22.47 16.40
CA TYR A 374 40.42 20.98 16.44
C TYR A 374 40.16 20.34 15.05
N PRO A 375 40.41 19.02 14.88
CA PRO A 375 40.98 18.45 13.66
C PRO A 375 39.95 18.36 12.53
N THR A 376 40.46 18.23 11.32
CA THR A 376 39.67 17.84 10.14
C THR A 376 38.93 16.54 10.44
N ILE A 377 37.60 16.62 10.55
CA ILE A 377 36.73 15.46 10.40
C ILE A 377 36.74 15.08 8.93
N ASP A 378 36.83 13.78 8.66
CA ASP A 378 36.69 13.28 7.30
C ASP A 378 35.28 13.61 6.81
N ARG A 379 35.21 14.40 5.75
CA ARG A 379 33.93 14.77 5.14
C ARG A 379 33.37 13.62 4.31
N GLU A 380 34.21 12.69 3.88
CA GLU A 380 33.83 11.51 3.11
C GLU A 380 33.75 10.29 4.04
N LEU A 381 32.71 10.25 4.88
CA LEU A 381 32.62 9.23 5.93
C LEU A 381 32.59 7.81 5.40
N LEU A 382 31.86 7.60 4.30
CA LEU A 382 31.78 6.32 3.62
C LEU A 382 31.78 6.50 2.13
N ARG A 383 32.60 5.71 1.46
CA ARG A 383 32.66 5.59 0.00
C ARG A 383 32.52 4.12 -0.37
N ARG A 384 31.59 3.82 -1.28
CA ARG A 384 31.42 2.48 -1.88
C ARG A 384 31.27 1.37 -0.84
N HIS A 385 30.55 1.64 0.24
CA HIS A 385 30.24 0.62 1.22
C HIS A 385 29.15 -0.29 0.64
N SER A 386 29.47 -1.55 0.39
CA SER A 386 28.49 -2.50 -0.13
C SER A 386 27.38 -2.70 0.90
N VAL A 387 26.13 -2.50 0.49
CA VAL A 387 24.94 -2.82 1.31
C VAL A 387 24.26 -4.12 0.87
N SER A 388 24.81 -4.83 -0.13
CA SER A 388 24.23 -6.07 -0.66
C SER A 388 23.95 -7.09 0.46
N ASP A 389 24.94 -7.37 1.31
CA ASP A 389 24.80 -8.32 2.41
C ASP A 389 23.71 -7.91 3.42
N SER A 390 23.56 -6.61 3.68
CA SER A 390 22.53 -6.09 4.58
C SER A 390 21.14 -6.15 3.94
N LEU A 391 21.04 -5.85 2.65
CA LEU A 391 19.80 -6.01 1.90
C LEU A 391 19.37 -7.48 1.84
N ASP A 392 20.32 -8.39 1.66
CA ASP A 392 20.08 -9.84 1.70
C ASP A 392 19.63 -10.33 3.09
N ALA A 393 20.23 -9.80 4.16
CA ALA A 393 19.88 -10.22 5.52
C ALA A 393 18.53 -9.67 5.98
N TYR A 394 18.19 -8.42 5.64
CA TYR A 394 17.04 -7.72 6.22
C TYR A 394 15.87 -7.54 5.25
N VAL A 395 16.12 -7.33 3.96
CA VAL A 395 15.05 -7.02 2.99
C VAL A 395 14.59 -8.28 2.27
N GLN A 396 15.52 -9.12 1.83
CA GLN A 396 15.22 -10.32 1.06
C GLN A 396 14.26 -11.29 1.78
N PRO A 397 14.36 -11.56 3.09
CA PRO A 397 13.43 -12.47 3.76
C PRO A 397 11.99 -11.96 3.74
N HIS A 398 11.78 -10.63 3.83
CA HIS A 398 10.45 -10.03 3.73
C HIS A 398 9.91 -10.11 2.31
N ILE A 399 10.76 -9.89 1.30
CA ILE A 399 10.40 -10.07 -0.11
C ILE A 399 10.01 -11.54 -0.35
N ASP A 400 10.83 -12.49 0.09
CA ASP A 400 10.62 -13.91 -0.13
C ASP A 400 9.38 -14.45 0.61
N HIS A 401 9.06 -13.89 1.78
CA HIS A 401 7.91 -14.31 2.57
C HIS A 401 6.59 -13.69 2.09
N ILE A 402 6.62 -12.43 1.66
CA ILE A 402 5.40 -11.65 1.37
C ILE A 402 5.22 -11.48 -0.13
N VAL A 403 6.22 -10.96 -0.83
CA VAL A 403 6.11 -10.54 -2.24
C VAL A 403 6.24 -11.73 -3.19
N ALA A 404 7.24 -12.57 -2.99
CA ALA A 404 7.54 -13.70 -3.86
C ALA A 404 6.38 -14.71 -3.99
N PRO A 405 5.66 -15.09 -2.92
CA PRO A 405 4.53 -16.01 -3.04
C PRO A 405 3.34 -15.36 -3.75
N LEU A 406 3.06 -14.08 -3.46
CA LEU A 406 1.98 -13.33 -4.10
C LEU A 406 2.19 -13.16 -5.61
N LEU A 407 3.44 -13.00 -6.04
CA LEU A 407 3.79 -12.80 -7.45
C LEU A 407 4.22 -14.08 -8.16
N GLY A 408 4.21 -15.22 -7.46
CA GLY A 408 4.64 -16.51 -7.99
C GLY A 408 6.10 -16.49 -8.44
N TRP A 409 6.96 -15.80 -7.70
CA TRP A 409 8.42 -15.80 -7.86
C TRP A 409 9.08 -17.02 -7.22
N VAL A 410 8.30 -17.82 -6.47
CA VAL A 410 8.83 -19.04 -5.85
C VAL A 410 9.41 -19.91 -6.95
N ASP A 411 10.74 -19.98 -6.95
CA ASP A 411 11.51 -20.76 -7.90
C ASP A 411 11.07 -22.22 -7.82
N SER A 412 10.78 -22.75 -9.00
CA SER A 412 11.17 -24.08 -9.44
C SER A 412 12.68 -24.32 -9.19
N ARG A 413 13.11 -24.41 -7.93
CA ARG A 413 14.41 -25.01 -7.58
C ARG A 413 14.31 -26.51 -7.66
#